data_AF-A0A0F9FLY3-F1
#
_entry.id   AF-A0A0F9FLY3-F1
#
_cell.length_a   1.000
_cell.length_b   1.000
_cell.length_c   1.000
_cell.angle_alpha   90.00
_cell.angle_beta   90.00
_cell.angle_gamma   90.00
#
_symmetry.space_group_name_H-M   'P 1'
#
loop_
_entity.id
_entity.type
_entity.pdbx_description
1 polymer ?
#
loop_
_entity_poly.entity_id
_entity_poly.type
_entity_poly.pdbx_seq_one_letter_code
_entity_poly.pdbx_strand_id
1 'polypeptide(L)'
;MAVLTWKRSEIRDRWRELTGRTQVADISNDDVDALLNDYYVNYFPEDALVTNFDGFFTQAAIATDNGEYSLAQSIVKLMEPMTINGAEITFHQDKNYFFQMYPDDEQYITAPSIAIGALDTTKVLNAAFTFDHQGQSYSKASQENTFVGLSTIPQNKYGAFCLKIESDGTVTIYEADDNATGYDSPGLAIAALPDADSDTAYMGYVTVINTAVAGFIPGTTDQAAGTVTATYTDGDPANRGTPSGALFIHNKLFLRPKADDT
;
A
#
# COMPACT_ATOMS: atom_id res chain seq x y z
N MET A 1 -21.04 -51.23 1.05
CA MET A 1 -20.05 -50.59 1.96
C MET A 1 -20.82 -50.05 3.15
N ALA A 2 -20.37 -50.31 4.37
CA ALA A 2 -20.94 -49.66 5.55
C ALA A 2 -20.55 -48.17 5.53
N VAL A 3 -21.52 -47.28 5.74
CA VAL A 3 -21.26 -45.84 5.85
C VAL A 3 -20.61 -45.59 7.21
N LEU A 4 -19.35 -45.21 7.22
CA LEU A 4 -18.66 -44.74 8.42
C LEU A 4 -19.15 -43.32 8.74
N THR A 5 -19.73 -43.14 9.92
CA THR A 5 -20.13 -41.81 10.42
C THR A 5 -19.24 -41.47 11.60
N TRP A 6 -18.39 -40.46 11.44
CA TRP A 6 -17.51 -39.97 12.50
C TRP A 6 -18.19 -38.82 13.23
N LYS A 7 -18.22 -38.88 14.57
CA LYS A 7 -18.67 -37.76 15.40
C LYS A 7 -17.55 -36.73 15.51
N ARG A 8 -17.91 -35.46 15.66
CA ARG A 8 -16.94 -34.37 15.87
C ARG A 8 -16.00 -34.63 17.05
N SER A 9 -16.50 -35.26 18.12
CA SER A 9 -15.69 -35.67 19.27
C SER A 9 -14.60 -36.68 18.87
N GLU A 10 -14.91 -37.65 18.03
CA GLU A 10 -13.96 -38.71 17.61
C GLU A 10 -12.86 -38.15 16.71
N ILE A 11 -13.20 -37.20 15.82
CA ILE A 11 -12.22 -36.49 15.00
C ILE A 11 -11.27 -35.68 15.88
N ARG A 12 -11.80 -35.00 16.90
CA ARG A 12 -11.02 -34.24 17.87
C ARG A 12 -10.06 -35.12 18.65
N ASP A 13 -10.54 -36.25 19.16
CA ASP A 13 -9.73 -37.21 19.91
C ASP A 13 -8.57 -37.73 19.04
N ARG A 14 -8.85 -38.03 17.77
CA ARG A 14 -7.82 -38.45 16.82
C ARG A 14 -6.81 -37.35 16.50
N TRP A 15 -7.28 -36.11 16.31
CA TRP A 15 -6.39 -34.96 16.08
C TRP A 15 -5.44 -34.76 17.28
N ARG A 16 -5.95 -34.90 18.51
CA ARG A 16 -5.13 -34.80 19.73
C ARG A 16 -4.09 -35.91 19.82
N GLU A 17 -4.48 -37.14 19.50
CA GLU A 17 -3.56 -38.29 19.46
C GLU A 17 -2.41 -38.05 18.47
N LEU A 18 -2.72 -37.54 17.27
CA LEU A 18 -1.73 -37.30 16.22
C LEU A 18 -0.82 -36.10 16.49
N THR A 19 -1.32 -35.06 17.18
CA THR A 19 -0.56 -33.84 17.47
C THR A 19 0.18 -33.89 18.81
N GLY A 20 -0.09 -34.90 19.65
CA GLY A 20 0.45 -35.02 21.00
C GLY A 20 -0.22 -34.10 22.04
N ARG A 21 -1.22 -33.30 21.66
CA ARG A 21 -1.98 -32.40 22.55
C ARG A 21 -3.16 -33.12 23.20
N THR A 22 -2.85 -34.15 23.97
CA THR A 22 -3.82 -35.17 24.44
C THR A 22 -4.87 -34.65 25.42
N GLN A 23 -4.67 -33.51 26.08
CA GLN A 23 -5.58 -33.03 27.14
C GLN A 23 -6.26 -31.71 26.78
N VAL A 24 -7.47 -31.48 27.31
CA VAL A 24 -8.21 -30.22 27.15
C VAL A 24 -7.45 -29.02 27.75
N ALA A 25 -6.56 -29.27 28.71
CA ALA A 25 -5.69 -28.25 29.28
C ALA A 25 -4.59 -27.78 28.30
N ASP A 26 -4.18 -28.60 27.33
CA ASP A 26 -3.15 -28.24 26.34
C ASP A 26 -3.71 -27.27 25.29
N ILE A 27 -4.98 -27.47 24.93
CA ILE A 27 -5.75 -26.67 23.99
C ILE A 27 -7.23 -26.96 24.22
N SER A 28 -8.07 -25.93 24.25
CA SER A 28 -9.49 -26.12 24.54
C SER A 28 -10.18 -26.92 23.43
N ASN A 29 -11.35 -27.47 23.75
CA ASN A 29 -12.15 -28.17 22.76
C ASN A 29 -12.62 -27.24 21.63
N ASP A 30 -13.00 -26.01 21.96
CA ASP A 30 -13.47 -25.02 20.99
C ASP A 30 -12.35 -24.60 20.03
N ASP A 31 -11.11 -24.45 20.53
CA ASP A 31 -9.95 -24.12 19.69
C ASP A 31 -9.61 -25.26 18.72
N VAL A 32 -9.70 -26.53 19.15
CA VAL A 32 -9.48 -27.66 18.22
C VAL A 32 -10.59 -27.72 17.16
N ASP A 33 -11.85 -27.47 17.54
CA ASP A 33 -12.95 -27.43 16.57
C ASP A 33 -12.77 -26.29 15.56
N ALA A 34 -12.24 -25.14 16.00
CA ALA A 34 -11.88 -24.02 15.13
C ALA A 34 -10.77 -24.40 14.15
N LEU A 35 -9.68 -25.02 14.61
CA LEU A 35 -8.58 -25.49 13.76
C LEU A 35 -9.01 -26.54 12.75
N LEU A 36 -9.84 -27.50 13.17
CA LEU A 36 -10.39 -28.51 12.26
C LEU A 36 -11.28 -27.87 11.19
N ASN A 37 -12.15 -26.94 11.58
CA ASN A 37 -13.00 -26.22 10.64
C ASN A 37 -12.17 -25.38 9.66
N ASP A 38 -11.16 -24.69 10.17
CA ASP A 38 -10.20 -23.92 9.37
C ASP A 38 -9.50 -24.81 8.33
N TYR A 39 -9.00 -25.97 8.73
CA TYR A 39 -8.41 -26.94 7.79
C TYR A 39 -9.41 -27.36 6.70
N TYR A 40 -10.62 -27.78 7.06
CA TYR A 40 -11.60 -28.25 6.08
C TYR A 40 -12.10 -27.18 5.13
N VAL A 41 -12.21 -25.94 5.58
CA VAL A 41 -12.69 -24.83 4.76
C VAL A 41 -11.56 -24.27 3.90
N ASN A 42 -10.36 -24.13 4.46
CA ASN A 42 -9.29 -23.34 3.85
C ASN A 42 -8.18 -24.16 3.18
N TYR A 43 -7.95 -25.42 3.60
CA TYR A 43 -6.81 -26.22 3.14
C TYR A 43 -7.23 -27.52 2.44
N PHE A 44 -8.26 -28.20 2.95
CA PHE A 44 -8.70 -29.49 2.41
C PHE A 44 -9.09 -29.47 0.93
N PRO A 45 -9.79 -28.45 0.38
CA PRO A 45 -10.12 -28.43 -1.04
C PRO A 45 -8.89 -28.51 -1.95
N GLU A 46 -7.77 -27.91 -1.53
CA GLU A 46 -6.49 -27.98 -2.24
C GLU A 46 -5.86 -29.38 -2.10
N ASP A 47 -5.74 -29.88 -0.87
CA ASP A 47 -5.15 -31.21 -0.62
C ASP A 47 -5.92 -32.33 -1.34
N ALA A 48 -7.24 -32.15 -1.49
CA ALA A 48 -8.12 -33.04 -2.23
C ALA A 48 -8.17 -32.75 -3.74
N LEU A 49 -7.43 -31.75 -4.24
CA LEU A 49 -7.35 -31.33 -5.63
C LEU A 49 -8.74 -31.09 -6.25
N VAL A 50 -9.61 -30.40 -5.51
CA VAL A 50 -10.98 -30.09 -5.95
C VAL A 50 -10.96 -28.92 -6.94
N THR A 51 -10.62 -29.23 -8.19
CA THR A 51 -10.47 -28.23 -9.26
C THR A 51 -11.77 -27.59 -9.73
N ASN A 52 -12.93 -28.09 -9.29
CA ASN A 52 -14.23 -27.53 -9.65
C ASN A 52 -14.44 -26.10 -9.14
N PHE A 53 -13.62 -25.65 -8.19
CA PHE A 53 -13.64 -24.29 -7.66
C PHE A 53 -12.54 -23.40 -8.26
N ASP A 54 -11.70 -23.94 -9.14
CA ASP A 54 -10.66 -23.18 -9.81
C ASP A 54 -11.28 -22.26 -10.86
N GLY A 55 -10.98 -20.98 -10.76
CA GLY A 55 -11.46 -19.98 -11.69
C GLY A 55 -10.55 -18.77 -11.71
N PHE A 56 -10.47 -18.15 -12.89
CA PHE A 56 -9.89 -16.83 -13.00
C PHE A 56 -10.94 -15.79 -12.61
N PHE A 57 -10.52 -14.77 -11.87
CA PHE A 57 -11.31 -13.58 -11.66
C PHE A 57 -10.45 -12.35 -11.95
N THR A 58 -11.11 -11.25 -12.25
CA THR A 58 -10.48 -9.94 -12.40
C THR A 58 -11.06 -9.04 -11.33
N GLN A 59 -10.19 -8.38 -10.59
CA GLN A 59 -10.57 -7.36 -9.63
C GLN A 59 -10.00 -6.03 -10.09
N ALA A 60 -10.89 -5.04 -10.23
CA ALA A 60 -10.45 -3.66 -10.34
C ALA A 60 -9.93 -3.22 -8.97
N ALA A 61 -8.70 -2.73 -8.94
CA ALA A 61 -8.05 -2.19 -7.76
C ALA A 61 -7.68 -0.74 -8.01
N ILE A 62 -7.86 0.11 -7.01
CA ILE A 62 -7.30 1.46 -6.98
C ILE A 62 -5.99 1.35 -6.23
N ALA A 63 -4.92 1.94 -6.76
CA ALA A 63 -3.62 1.96 -6.11
C ALA A 63 -3.76 2.47 -4.64
N THR A 64 -3.01 1.85 -3.76
CA THR A 64 -3.08 2.10 -2.31
C THR A 64 -1.69 2.39 -1.78
N ASP A 65 -1.57 3.35 -0.87
CA ASP A 65 -0.29 3.73 -0.25
C ASP A 65 0.42 2.60 0.51
N ASN A 66 -0.33 1.65 1.05
CA ASN A 66 0.23 0.50 1.76
C ASN A 66 0.48 -0.71 0.84
N GLY A 67 0.06 -0.65 -0.43
CA GLY A 67 0.05 -1.77 -1.36
C GLY A 67 -0.79 -2.96 -0.87
N GLU A 68 -1.82 -2.71 -0.06
CA GLU A 68 -2.71 -3.74 0.47
C GLU A 68 -4.11 -3.65 -0.15
N TYR A 69 -4.58 -4.77 -0.67
CA TYR A 69 -5.86 -4.87 -1.36
C TYR A 69 -6.73 -5.92 -0.68
N SER A 70 -7.99 -5.56 -0.40
CA SER A 70 -8.96 -6.51 0.14
C SER A 70 -9.50 -7.40 -0.98
N LEU A 71 -9.45 -8.71 -0.77
CA LEU A 71 -10.10 -9.68 -1.64
C LEU A 71 -11.45 -10.10 -1.04
N ALA A 72 -12.35 -10.60 -1.89
CA ALA A 72 -13.62 -11.15 -1.45
C ALA A 72 -13.39 -12.34 -0.49
N GLN A 73 -14.25 -12.47 0.54
CA GLN A 73 -14.14 -13.57 1.52
C GLN A 73 -14.32 -14.96 0.90
N SER A 74 -14.88 -15.05 -0.32
CA SER A 74 -14.97 -16.30 -1.07
C SER A 74 -13.66 -16.75 -1.70
N ILE A 75 -12.65 -15.87 -1.75
CA ILE A 75 -11.31 -16.20 -2.26
C ILE A 75 -10.53 -16.79 -1.10
N VAL A 76 -10.42 -18.11 -1.10
CA VAL A 76 -9.70 -18.88 -0.07
C VAL A 76 -8.20 -18.93 -0.35
N LYS A 77 -7.82 -18.93 -1.63
CA LYS A 77 -6.43 -19.03 -2.08
C LYS A 77 -6.26 -18.37 -3.45
N LEU A 78 -5.07 -17.83 -3.69
CA LEU A 78 -4.60 -17.44 -5.01
C LEU A 78 -3.54 -18.41 -5.51
N MET A 79 -3.51 -18.64 -6.81
CA MET A 79 -2.54 -19.49 -7.50
C MET A 79 -2.01 -18.76 -8.73
N GLU A 80 -0.83 -19.16 -9.17
CA GLU A 80 -0.25 -18.69 -10.43
C GLU A 80 -1.03 -19.28 -11.63
N PRO A 81 -1.06 -18.60 -12.78
CA PRO A 81 -0.43 -17.31 -13.06
C PRO A 81 -1.25 -16.12 -12.56
N MET A 82 -0.56 -15.05 -12.14
CA MET A 82 -1.21 -13.78 -11.79
C MET A 82 -0.67 -12.66 -12.67
N THR A 83 -1.58 -11.76 -13.06
CA THR A 83 -1.23 -10.59 -13.88
C THR A 83 -1.78 -9.30 -13.26
N ILE A 84 -1.04 -8.21 -13.46
CA ILE A 84 -1.45 -6.84 -13.15
C ILE A 84 -1.32 -6.04 -14.44
N ASN A 85 -2.39 -5.39 -14.88
CA ASN A 85 -2.41 -4.61 -16.12
C ASN A 85 -1.87 -5.38 -17.35
N GLY A 86 -2.09 -6.70 -17.37
CA GLY A 86 -1.61 -7.59 -18.43
C GLY A 86 -0.15 -8.04 -18.31
N ALA A 87 0.61 -7.53 -17.35
CA ALA A 87 1.95 -8.00 -17.04
C ALA A 87 1.89 -9.14 -16.01
N GLU A 88 2.63 -10.22 -16.24
CA GLU A 88 2.77 -11.32 -15.29
C GLU A 88 3.64 -10.90 -14.10
N ILE A 89 3.23 -11.32 -12.90
CA ILE A 89 3.93 -11.02 -11.65
C ILE A 89 4.16 -12.30 -10.84
N THR A 90 5.18 -12.28 -9.98
CA THR A 90 5.55 -13.45 -9.18
C THR A 90 4.66 -13.56 -7.95
N PHE A 91 4.07 -14.74 -7.70
CA PHE A 91 3.26 -14.97 -6.51
C PHE A 91 4.07 -15.69 -5.43
N HIS A 92 4.13 -15.10 -4.24
CA HIS A 92 4.87 -15.62 -3.10
C HIS A 92 3.91 -16.19 -2.06
N GLN A 93 4.27 -17.35 -1.51
CA GLN A 93 3.55 -17.97 -0.39
C GLN A 93 4.26 -17.72 0.95
N ASP A 94 5.58 -17.55 0.94
CA ASP A 94 6.36 -17.28 2.14
C ASP A 94 6.39 -15.78 2.43
N LYS A 95 5.71 -15.39 3.52
CA LYS A 95 5.65 -14.02 4.02
C LYS A 95 7.04 -13.43 4.30
N ASN A 96 7.92 -14.19 4.96
CA ASN A 96 9.21 -13.66 5.39
C ASN A 96 10.11 -13.44 4.18
N TYR A 97 10.09 -14.37 3.23
CA TYR A 97 10.84 -14.22 1.99
C TYR A 97 10.34 -13.01 1.18
N PHE A 98 9.02 -12.85 1.06
CA PHE A 98 8.42 -11.72 0.35
C PHE A 98 8.87 -10.37 0.93
N PHE A 99 8.74 -10.16 2.25
CA PHE A 99 9.13 -8.88 2.87
C PHE A 99 10.65 -8.68 2.99
N GLN A 100 11.47 -9.73 2.82
CA GLN A 100 12.92 -9.58 2.67
C GLN A 100 13.31 -9.18 1.25
N MET A 101 12.60 -9.70 0.25
CA MET A 101 12.82 -9.39 -1.16
C MET A 101 12.26 -8.00 -1.53
N TYR A 102 11.16 -7.62 -0.88
CA TYR A 102 10.47 -6.35 -1.03
C TYR A 102 10.33 -5.67 0.33
N PRO A 103 11.43 -5.15 0.90
CA PRO A 103 11.37 -4.43 2.16
C PRO A 103 10.50 -3.16 2.02
N ASP A 104 9.82 -2.79 3.10
CA ASP A 104 9.21 -1.46 3.20
C ASP A 104 10.31 -0.47 3.55
N ASP A 105 11.01 0.02 2.53
CA ASP A 105 12.09 1.01 2.65
C ASP A 105 11.53 2.44 2.76
N GLU A 106 10.46 2.60 3.53
CA GLU A 106 9.86 3.90 3.80
C GLU A 106 10.52 4.54 5.03
N GLN A 107 10.77 5.84 4.96
CA GLN A 107 11.34 6.57 6.10
C GLN A 107 10.28 6.91 7.17
N TYR A 108 9.00 6.62 6.91
CA TYR A 108 7.93 6.73 7.89
C TYR A 108 7.58 5.38 8.53
N ILE A 109 7.25 5.40 9.82
CA ILE A 109 6.79 4.25 10.60
C ILE A 109 5.26 4.14 10.53
N THR A 110 4.58 5.28 10.61
CA THR A 110 3.14 5.39 10.32
C THR A 110 2.97 6.38 9.18
N ALA A 111 2.02 6.10 8.29
CA ALA A 111 1.88 6.84 7.04
C ALA A 111 1.48 8.31 7.30
N PRO A 112 2.08 9.28 6.60
CA PRO A 112 1.73 10.69 6.73
C PRO A 112 0.35 11.01 6.12
N SER A 113 -0.21 10.14 5.28
CA SER A 113 -1.53 10.29 4.64
C SER A 113 -1.70 11.68 4.05
N ILE A 114 -0.79 12.05 3.16
CA ILE A 114 -0.78 13.38 2.57
C ILE A 114 -2.04 13.60 1.73
N ALA A 115 -2.59 14.80 1.83
CA ALA A 115 -3.85 15.15 1.20
C ALA A 115 -3.93 16.65 0.91
N ILE A 116 -4.96 17.07 0.20
CA ILE A 116 -5.33 18.48 0.12
C ILE A 116 -5.64 19.06 1.52
N GLY A 117 -5.28 20.33 1.74
CA GLY A 117 -5.63 21.06 2.95
C GLY A 117 -7.15 21.08 3.20
N ALA A 118 -7.55 20.85 4.45
CA ALA A 118 -8.94 20.78 4.89
C ALA A 118 -9.51 22.16 5.27
N LEU A 119 -8.67 23.04 5.81
CA LEU A 119 -9.00 24.43 6.14
C LEU A 119 -8.64 25.38 4.98
N ASP A 120 -7.56 25.06 4.28
CA ASP A 120 -7.04 25.86 3.17
C ASP A 120 -6.62 24.94 2.02
N THR A 121 -7.46 24.89 0.98
CA THR A 121 -7.26 24.02 -0.18
C THR A 121 -6.09 24.44 -1.08
N THR A 122 -5.42 25.56 -0.78
CA THR A 122 -4.16 25.94 -1.43
C THR A 122 -2.92 25.29 -0.80
N LYS A 123 -3.10 24.49 0.27
CA LYS A 123 -2.04 23.83 1.04
C LYS A 123 -2.11 22.30 0.98
N VAL A 124 -1.05 21.64 1.43
CA VAL A 124 -1.00 20.18 1.57
C VAL A 124 -1.07 19.80 3.04
N LEU A 125 -2.03 18.96 3.40
CA LEU A 125 -2.19 18.38 4.73
C LEU A 125 -1.28 17.16 4.88
N ASN A 126 -0.63 17.03 6.04
CA ASN A 126 -0.21 15.73 6.57
C ASN A 126 -1.09 15.36 7.78
N ALA A 127 -1.44 14.09 7.91
CA ALA A 127 -2.02 13.54 9.13
C ALA A 127 -0.99 13.48 10.26
N ALA A 128 -1.39 13.05 11.46
CA ALA A 128 -0.44 12.77 12.52
C ALA A 128 0.29 11.46 12.20
N PHE A 129 1.62 11.48 12.24
CA PHE A 129 2.44 10.34 11.85
C PHE A 129 3.75 10.26 12.66
N THR A 130 4.48 9.17 12.45
CA THR A 130 5.78 8.90 13.08
C THR A 130 6.77 8.49 12.01
N PHE A 131 7.99 8.97 12.10
CA PHE A 131 9.04 8.72 11.12
C PHE A 131 10.35 8.33 11.79
N ASP A 132 11.15 7.55 11.08
CA ASP A 132 12.53 7.31 11.46
C ASP A 132 13.42 8.33 10.75
N HIS A 133 14.31 8.94 11.51
CA HIS A 133 15.33 9.79 10.96
C HIS A 133 16.66 9.47 11.65
N GLN A 134 17.62 8.99 10.88
CA GLN A 134 18.93 8.55 11.35
C GLN A 134 18.85 7.52 12.51
N GLY A 135 17.88 6.60 12.46
CA GLY A 135 17.69 5.55 13.47
C GLY A 135 17.01 6.02 14.75
N GLN A 136 16.46 7.23 14.77
CA GLN A 136 15.62 7.74 15.86
C GLN A 136 14.19 7.95 15.39
N SER A 137 13.23 7.51 16.20
CA SER A 137 11.81 7.71 15.91
C SER A 137 11.32 9.06 16.43
N TYR A 138 10.70 9.82 15.54
CA TYR A 138 10.07 11.11 15.82
C TYR A 138 8.56 11.05 15.54
N SER A 139 7.82 11.99 16.11
CA SER A 139 6.38 12.13 15.88
C SER A 139 6.04 13.53 15.37
N LYS A 140 5.17 13.59 14.39
CA LYS A 140 4.67 14.84 13.81
C LYS A 140 3.15 14.90 13.95
N ALA A 141 2.66 16.00 14.52
CA ALA A 141 1.23 16.28 14.54
C ALA A 141 0.73 16.66 13.15
N SER A 142 -0.58 16.52 12.92
CA SER A 142 -1.19 16.94 11.68
C SER A 142 -0.96 18.45 11.44
N GLN A 143 -0.61 18.80 10.21
CA GLN A 143 -0.29 20.17 9.81
C GLN A 143 -0.63 20.40 8.34
N GLU A 144 -1.10 21.62 8.03
CA GLU A 144 -1.16 22.11 6.65
C GLU A 144 0.12 22.87 6.29
N ASN A 145 0.76 22.42 5.21
CA ASN A 145 2.03 22.90 4.72
C ASN A 145 1.80 23.80 3.50
N THR A 146 2.44 24.96 3.52
CA THR A 146 2.28 25.97 2.47
C THR A 146 3.36 25.79 1.42
N PHE A 147 2.98 25.89 0.14
CA PHE A 147 3.96 26.01 -0.93
C PHE A 147 4.60 27.40 -0.90
N VAL A 148 5.90 27.48 -0.63
CA VAL A 148 6.62 28.75 -0.49
C VAL A 148 7.75 28.83 -1.50
N GLY A 149 7.74 29.88 -2.33
CA GLY A 149 8.84 30.17 -3.25
C GLY A 149 8.98 29.19 -4.42
N LEU A 150 7.92 28.45 -4.75
CA LEU A 150 7.92 27.46 -5.83
C LEU A 150 7.42 28.04 -7.15
N SER A 151 7.83 27.42 -8.24
CA SER A 151 7.57 27.85 -9.60
C SER A 151 6.11 27.59 -10.02
N THR A 152 5.59 28.45 -10.89
CA THR A 152 4.28 28.23 -11.53
C THR A 152 4.40 27.16 -12.60
N ILE A 153 3.52 26.16 -12.55
CA ILE A 153 3.44 25.12 -13.57
C ILE A 153 2.53 25.62 -14.70
N PRO A 154 2.99 25.63 -15.97
CA PRO A 154 2.19 26.13 -17.09
C PRO A 154 0.87 25.37 -17.32
N GLN A 155 -0.06 26.02 -18.03
CA GLN A 155 -1.32 25.42 -18.43
C GLN A 155 -1.09 24.09 -19.18
N ASN A 156 -1.88 23.06 -18.84
CA ASN A 156 -1.84 21.74 -19.47
C ASN A 156 -0.47 21.03 -19.38
N LYS A 157 0.35 21.40 -18.39
CA LYS A 157 1.58 20.68 -18.05
C LYS A 157 1.46 20.08 -16.67
N TYR A 158 2.15 18.96 -16.49
CA TYR A 158 2.32 18.34 -15.18
C TYR A 158 3.46 19.03 -14.42
N GLY A 159 3.34 19.08 -13.11
CA GLY A 159 4.47 19.32 -12.22
C GLY A 159 4.33 18.47 -10.98
N ALA A 160 5.40 18.39 -10.21
CA ALA A 160 5.46 17.59 -9.00
C ALA A 160 6.11 18.35 -7.85
N PHE A 161 5.70 18.00 -6.63
CA PHE A 161 6.24 18.53 -5.39
C PHE A 161 6.47 17.37 -4.42
N CYS A 162 7.57 17.36 -3.68
CA CYS A 162 7.77 16.41 -2.59
C CYS A 162 7.79 17.09 -1.24
N LEU A 163 7.35 16.37 -0.22
CA LEU A 163 7.34 16.79 1.16
C LEU A 163 8.44 16.03 1.90
N LYS A 164 9.35 16.78 2.51
CA LYS A 164 10.43 16.24 3.34
C LYS A 164 10.34 16.83 4.74
N ILE A 165 10.66 16.03 5.74
CA ILE A 165 10.65 16.43 7.16
C ILE A 165 12.04 16.30 7.78
N GLU A 166 12.42 17.35 8.50
CA GLU A 166 13.66 17.43 9.27
C GLU A 166 13.47 16.86 10.68
N SER A 167 14.57 16.57 11.37
CA SER A 167 14.54 16.07 12.77
C SER A 167 13.88 17.03 13.78
N ASP A 168 13.85 18.33 13.49
CA ASP A 168 13.15 19.34 14.30
C ASP A 168 11.63 19.39 14.02
N GLY A 169 11.16 18.56 13.09
CA GLY A 169 9.76 18.48 12.65
C GLY A 169 9.38 19.53 11.62
N THR A 170 10.32 20.30 11.07
CA THR A 170 10.05 21.24 9.97
C THR A 170 9.76 20.45 8.70
N VAL A 171 8.63 20.75 8.07
CA VAL A 171 8.25 20.17 6.77
C VAL A 171 8.57 21.19 5.69
N THR A 172 9.39 20.78 4.72
CA THR A 172 9.76 21.59 3.56
C THR A 172 9.21 20.93 2.30
N ILE A 173 8.61 21.75 1.43
CA ILE A 173 8.12 21.31 0.12
C ILE A 173 9.16 21.69 -0.93
N TYR A 174 9.61 20.71 -1.69
CA TYR A 174 10.51 20.90 -2.83
C TYR A 174 9.74 20.67 -4.13
N GLU A 175 10.20 21.29 -5.21
CA GLU A 175 9.62 21.11 -6.54
C GLU A 175 10.52 20.28 -7.43
N ALA A 176 9.93 19.65 -8.45
CA ALA A 176 10.70 19.05 -9.53
C ALA A 176 11.45 20.13 -10.34
N ASP A 177 12.67 19.82 -10.79
CA ASP A 177 13.64 20.79 -11.31
C ASP A 177 13.10 21.72 -12.43
N ASP A 178 12.26 21.20 -13.32
CA ASP A 178 11.74 21.93 -14.49
C ASP A 178 10.25 22.30 -14.36
N ASN A 179 9.69 22.36 -13.14
CA ASN A 179 8.28 22.74 -12.92
C ASN A 179 7.88 24.05 -13.61
N ALA A 180 8.78 25.03 -13.69
CA ALA A 180 8.55 26.31 -14.39
C ALA A 180 8.23 26.15 -15.89
N THR A 181 8.74 25.10 -16.52
CA THR A 181 8.43 24.76 -17.93
C THR A 181 7.37 23.65 -18.04
N GLY A 182 7.27 22.82 -17.01
CA GLY A 182 6.29 21.75 -16.85
C GLY A 182 6.59 20.53 -17.73
N TYR A 183 6.01 19.40 -17.34
CA TYR A 183 6.25 18.09 -17.94
C TYR A 183 5.06 17.62 -18.77
N ASP A 184 5.30 16.73 -19.74
CA ASP A 184 4.25 16.15 -20.60
C ASP A 184 3.49 14.99 -19.92
N SER A 185 4.04 14.41 -18.86
CA SER A 185 3.42 13.32 -18.10
C SER A 185 3.73 13.44 -16.61
N PRO A 186 2.89 12.86 -15.74
CA PRO A 186 3.14 12.87 -14.30
C PRO A 186 4.41 12.08 -13.95
N GLY A 187 4.68 10.95 -14.62
CA GLY A 187 5.89 10.16 -14.37
C GLY A 187 7.20 10.90 -14.68
N LEU A 188 7.22 11.78 -15.70
CA LEU A 188 8.39 12.64 -15.96
C LEU A 188 8.57 13.70 -14.89
N ALA A 189 7.48 14.25 -14.34
CA ALA A 189 7.54 15.19 -13.23
C ALA A 189 8.04 14.52 -11.95
N ILE A 190 7.55 13.31 -11.64
CA ILE A 190 7.99 12.51 -10.48
C ILE A 190 9.47 12.15 -10.57
N ALA A 191 9.93 11.69 -11.75
CA ALA A 191 11.33 11.32 -11.96
C ALA A 191 12.31 12.50 -11.82
N ALA A 192 11.81 13.74 -11.81
CA ALA A 192 12.60 14.96 -11.62
C ALA A 192 12.45 15.54 -10.21
N LEU A 193 11.80 14.84 -9.29
CA LEU A 193 11.79 15.21 -7.88
C LEU A 193 13.18 14.98 -7.26
N PRO A 194 13.59 15.81 -6.30
CA PRO A 194 14.78 15.53 -5.51
C PRO A 194 14.64 14.20 -4.76
N ASP A 195 15.71 13.40 -4.77
CA ASP A 195 15.80 12.15 -3.99
C ASP A 195 15.78 12.40 -2.47
N ALA A 196 15.46 11.38 -1.68
CA ALA A 196 15.71 11.41 -0.24
C ALA A 196 17.19 11.65 0.06
N ASP A 197 17.48 12.43 1.09
CA ASP A 197 18.84 12.71 1.57
C ASP A 197 19.01 12.24 3.02
N SER A 198 20.23 12.32 3.55
CA SER A 198 20.52 11.86 4.91
C SER A 198 19.96 12.76 6.00
N ASP A 199 19.60 13.99 5.66
CA ASP A 199 19.27 15.06 6.60
C ASP A 199 17.75 15.25 6.72
N THR A 200 16.98 14.67 5.79
CA THR A 200 15.52 14.65 5.81
C THR A 200 14.94 13.25 5.74
N ALA A 201 13.67 13.12 6.14
CA ALA A 201 12.84 11.98 5.82
C ALA A 201 11.81 12.35 4.73
N TYR A 202 11.67 11.52 3.71
CA TYR A 202 10.69 11.65 2.64
C TYR A 202 9.31 11.27 3.16
N MET A 203 8.37 12.20 3.08
CA MET A 203 7.00 11.97 3.52
C MET A 203 6.12 11.45 2.38
N GLY A 204 6.33 11.99 1.18
CA GLY A 204 5.44 11.75 0.05
C GLY A 204 5.58 12.83 -1.01
N TYR A 205 4.78 12.73 -2.07
CA TYR A 205 4.79 13.66 -3.18
C TYR A 205 3.40 13.93 -3.73
N VAL A 206 3.27 15.08 -4.39
CA VAL A 206 2.05 15.56 -5.03
C VAL A 206 2.35 15.79 -6.49
N THR A 207 1.56 15.21 -7.39
CA THR A 207 1.56 15.60 -8.81
C THR A 207 0.34 16.44 -9.11
N VAL A 208 0.52 17.47 -9.94
CA VAL A 208 -0.58 18.37 -10.31
C VAL A 208 -0.57 18.69 -11.80
N ILE A 209 -1.75 18.89 -12.36
CA ILE A 209 -1.97 19.53 -13.66
C ILE A 209 -3.14 20.51 -13.54
N ASN A 210 -3.01 21.68 -14.15
CA ASN A 210 -4.10 22.66 -14.22
C ASN A 210 -4.40 23.03 -15.67
N THR A 211 -5.69 22.97 -16.01
CA THR A 211 -6.21 23.30 -17.34
C THR A 211 -6.56 24.79 -17.50
N ALA A 212 -6.51 25.58 -16.42
CA ALA A 212 -6.71 27.03 -16.47
C ALA A 212 -5.52 27.76 -17.13
N VAL A 213 -5.80 28.88 -17.81
CA VAL A 213 -4.80 29.66 -18.59
C VAL A 213 -3.62 30.14 -17.74
N ALA A 214 -3.85 30.45 -16.47
CA ALA A 214 -2.80 30.92 -15.56
C ALA A 214 -1.84 29.80 -15.10
N GLY A 215 -2.12 28.53 -15.41
CA GLY A 215 -1.39 27.39 -14.86
C GLY A 215 -1.69 27.14 -13.38
N PHE A 216 -0.90 26.29 -12.74
CA PHE A 216 -0.97 26.04 -11.30
C PHE A 216 0.07 26.93 -10.59
N ILE A 217 -0.40 27.83 -9.73
CA ILE A 217 0.44 28.73 -8.92
C ILE A 217 0.47 28.17 -7.50
N PRO A 218 1.58 27.58 -7.05
CA PRO A 218 1.66 26.97 -5.73
C PRO A 218 1.33 27.97 -4.61
N GLY A 219 0.49 27.54 -3.66
CA GLY A 219 0.06 28.37 -2.52
C GLY A 219 -0.99 29.44 -2.87
N THR A 220 -1.45 29.50 -4.12
CA THR A 220 -2.52 30.43 -4.56
C THR A 220 -3.64 29.70 -5.30
N THR A 221 -3.31 28.74 -6.16
CA THR A 221 -4.31 27.94 -6.86
C THR A 221 -4.99 26.98 -5.88
N ASP A 222 -6.31 27.05 -5.83
CA ASP A 222 -7.15 26.10 -5.11
C ASP A 222 -7.00 24.69 -5.73
N GLN A 223 -6.47 23.74 -4.96
CA GLN A 223 -6.28 22.36 -5.44
C GLN A 223 -7.60 21.60 -5.60
N ALA A 224 -8.71 22.09 -5.03
CA ALA A 224 -10.03 21.52 -5.20
C ALA A 224 -10.77 22.12 -6.42
N ALA A 225 -10.16 23.07 -7.13
CA ALA A 225 -10.77 23.67 -8.31
C ALA A 225 -10.98 22.62 -9.41
N GLY A 226 -12.13 22.66 -10.09
CA GLY A 226 -12.46 21.69 -11.15
C GLY A 226 -11.54 21.72 -12.39
N THR A 227 -10.62 22.67 -12.47
CA THR A 227 -9.58 22.72 -13.51
C THR A 227 -8.27 22.04 -13.10
N VAL A 228 -8.13 21.68 -11.82
CA VAL A 228 -6.95 21.05 -11.22
C VAL A 228 -7.21 19.57 -11.03
N THR A 229 -6.27 18.76 -11.47
CA THR A 229 -6.16 17.36 -11.07
C THR A 229 -4.89 17.24 -10.25
N ALA A 230 -5.03 16.85 -8.98
CA ALA A 230 -3.91 16.63 -8.06
C ALA A 230 -3.98 15.20 -7.50
N THR A 231 -2.84 14.52 -7.45
CA THR A 231 -2.67 13.20 -6.86
C THR A 231 -1.67 13.30 -5.72
N TYR A 232 -2.00 12.71 -4.57
CA TYR A 232 -1.19 12.72 -3.36
C TYR A 232 -0.77 11.28 -3.04
N THR A 233 0.53 11.06 -2.87
CA THR A 233 1.11 9.73 -2.67
C THR A 233 2.08 9.76 -1.49
N ASP A 234 1.93 8.85 -0.53
CA ASP A 234 2.86 8.75 0.60
C ASP A 234 4.21 8.12 0.19
N GLY A 235 5.31 8.47 0.84
CA GLY A 235 6.60 7.80 0.63
C GLY A 235 7.41 8.21 -0.59
N ASP A 236 8.57 7.57 -0.72
CA ASP A 236 9.56 7.91 -1.74
C ASP A 236 9.17 7.28 -3.09
N PRO A 237 9.06 8.06 -4.19
CA PRO A 237 8.77 7.53 -5.52
C PRO A 237 9.81 6.50 -5.99
N ALA A 238 11.06 6.56 -5.52
CA ALA A 238 12.10 5.58 -5.86
C ALA A 238 11.77 4.16 -5.37
N ASN A 239 10.94 4.05 -4.32
CA ASN A 239 10.50 2.78 -3.74
C ASN A 239 9.14 2.33 -4.28
N ARG A 240 8.58 3.09 -5.23
CA ARG A 240 7.29 2.82 -5.88
C ARG A 240 7.48 2.47 -7.34
N GLY A 241 6.49 1.79 -7.91
CA GLY A 241 6.52 1.41 -9.32
C GLY A 241 5.50 0.34 -9.68
N THR A 242 5.66 -0.22 -10.87
CA THR A 242 4.80 -1.34 -11.30
C THR A 242 5.06 -2.54 -10.38
N PRO A 243 4.03 -3.07 -9.69
CA PRO A 243 4.23 -4.23 -8.83
C PRO A 243 4.76 -5.42 -9.63
N SER A 244 5.72 -6.13 -9.07
CA SER A 244 6.37 -7.31 -9.68
C SER A 244 6.20 -8.57 -8.83
N GLY A 245 5.85 -8.40 -7.56
CA GLY A 245 5.62 -9.47 -6.60
C GLY A 245 4.29 -9.29 -5.88
N ALA A 246 3.72 -10.41 -5.47
CA ALA A 246 2.51 -10.42 -4.67
C ALA A 246 2.51 -11.51 -3.60
N LEU A 247 1.78 -11.25 -2.53
CA LEU A 247 1.61 -12.16 -1.41
C LEU A 247 0.16 -12.12 -0.95
N PHE A 248 -0.43 -13.29 -0.74
CA PHE A 248 -1.79 -13.40 -0.19
C PHE A 248 -1.74 -13.90 1.24
N ILE A 249 -2.30 -13.13 2.17
CA ILE A 249 -2.43 -13.51 3.57
C ILE A 249 -3.88 -13.28 4.00
N HIS A 250 -4.56 -14.36 4.37
CA HIS A 250 -5.96 -14.40 4.77
C HIS A 250 -6.93 -13.88 3.69
N ASN A 251 -7.23 -12.59 3.69
CA ASN A 251 -8.11 -11.92 2.73
C ASN A 251 -7.48 -10.65 2.15
N LYS A 252 -6.17 -10.49 2.36
CA LYS A 252 -5.39 -9.35 1.90
C LYS A 252 -4.37 -9.81 0.85
N LEU A 253 -4.37 -9.11 -0.27
CA LEU A 253 -3.34 -9.18 -1.29
C LEU A 253 -2.36 -8.03 -1.06
N PHE A 254 -1.10 -8.36 -0.88
CA PHE A 254 0.01 -7.41 -0.78
C PHE A 254 0.70 -7.37 -2.14
N LEU A 255 0.89 -6.18 -2.69
CA LEU A 255 1.60 -5.96 -3.95
C LEU A 255 2.85 -5.12 -3.69
N ARG A 256 3.98 -5.56 -4.27
CA ARG A 256 5.28 -4.87 -4.16
C ARG A 256 6.05 -4.83 -5.50
N PRO A 257 6.83 -3.77 -5.78
CA PRO A 257 6.84 -2.49 -5.07
C PRO A 257 5.45 -1.86 -5.05
N LYS A 258 5.21 -0.93 -4.12
CA LYS A 258 3.90 -0.26 -4.02
C LYS A 258 3.63 0.46 -5.33
N ALA A 259 2.38 0.43 -5.78
CA ALA A 259 2.00 1.13 -6.99
C ALA A 259 2.21 2.65 -6.81
N ASP A 260 2.59 3.31 -7.90
CA ASP A 260 2.45 4.76 -7.99
C ASP A 260 0.97 5.08 -8.22
N ASP A 261 0.45 6.09 -7.53
CA ASP A 261 -0.97 6.45 -7.58
C ASP A 261 -1.34 7.30 -8.81
N THR A 262 -0.45 7.38 -9.82
CA THR A 262 -0.60 8.19 -11.05
C THR A 262 -1.38 7.53 -12.18
#